data_AF-A0A946WF61-F1
#
_entry.id   AF-A0A946WF61-F1
#
_cell.length_a   1.000
_cell.length_b   1.000
_cell.length_c   1.000
_cell.angle_alpha   90.00
_cell.angle_beta   90.00
_cell.angle_gamma   90.00
#
_symmetry.space_group_name_H-M   'P 1'
#
loop_
_entity.id
_entity.type
_entity.pdbx_description
1 polymer ?
#
loop_
_entity_poly.entity_id
_entity_poly.type
_entity_poly.pdbx_seq_one_letter_code
_entity_poly.pdbx_strand_id
1 'polypeptide(L)'
;MNDNQPPIMPIEPESLPNKSKSDKFWQSFWFTFLVVSLSYAWHSFYAPSNRIDWAANYTTAQQLAVESDKPIILFFTGKWCVPCRIMKRQVWADEQVTALVNAAFIPVTIDVDDPDAAATLSRY
;
A
#
# COMPACT_ATOMS: atom_id res chain seq x y z
N MET A 1 -50.17 19.14 61.59
CA MET A 1 -50.00 20.22 60.61
C MET A 1 -48.76 21.01 60.98
N ASN A 2 -47.66 20.82 60.28
CA ASN A 2 -46.61 21.83 60.22
C ASN A 2 -45.86 21.63 58.90
N ASP A 3 -46.25 22.44 57.92
CA ASP A 3 -45.79 22.42 56.55
C ASP A 3 -44.37 22.98 56.48
N ASN A 4 -43.40 22.16 56.10
CA ASN A 4 -42.04 22.60 55.75
C ASN A 4 -41.56 21.86 54.49
N GLN A 5 -42.32 22.01 53.41
CA GLN A 5 -41.83 21.71 52.07
C GLN A 5 -40.84 22.83 51.67
N PRO A 6 -39.59 22.52 51.29
CA PRO A 6 -38.65 23.53 50.79
C PRO A 6 -39.11 24.10 49.43
N PRO A 7 -38.71 25.35 49.10
CA PRO A 7 -39.24 26.09 47.96
C PRO A 7 -38.85 25.47 46.61
N ILE A 8 -39.81 25.41 45.68
CA ILE A 8 -39.58 25.04 44.27
C ILE A 8 -38.75 26.16 43.63
N MET A 9 -37.49 25.89 43.29
CA MET A 9 -36.67 26.80 42.48
C MET A 9 -37.07 26.70 41.00
N PRO A 10 -37.18 27.82 40.26
CA PRO A 10 -37.43 27.80 38.83
C PRO A 10 -36.31 27.05 38.11
N ILE A 11 -36.68 26.19 37.16
CA ILE A 11 -35.75 25.52 36.25
C ILE A 11 -35.30 26.59 35.25
N GLU A 12 -34.11 27.16 35.45
CA GLU A 12 -33.49 28.07 34.49
C GLU A 12 -33.16 27.28 33.22
N PRO A 13 -33.55 27.73 32.00
CA PRO A 13 -33.18 27.03 30.79
C PRO A 13 -31.67 27.13 30.62
N GLU A 14 -30.99 26.00 30.75
CA GLU A 14 -29.55 25.87 30.53
C GLU A 14 -29.22 26.45 29.14
N SER A 15 -28.65 27.65 29.10
CA SER A 15 -28.32 28.34 27.86
C SER A 15 -27.19 27.57 27.17
N LEU A 16 -27.52 26.85 26.11
CA LEU A 16 -26.54 26.12 25.33
C LEU A 16 -25.45 27.07 24.83
N PRO A 17 -24.15 26.75 25.04
CA PRO A 17 -23.06 27.66 24.72
C PRO A 17 -23.06 28.01 23.23
N ASN A 18 -23.07 29.31 22.95
CA ASN A 18 -23.00 29.88 21.60
C ASN A 18 -21.65 29.52 20.96
N LYS A 19 -21.70 28.67 19.92
CA LYS A 19 -20.53 28.23 19.16
C LYS A 19 -19.90 29.40 18.41
N SER A 20 -18.89 30.00 19.03
CA SER A 20 -18.18 31.18 18.54
C SER A 20 -17.42 30.88 17.23
N LYS A 21 -17.22 31.92 16.41
CA LYS A 21 -16.47 31.89 15.13
C LYS A 21 -15.06 31.29 15.26
N SER A 22 -14.49 31.26 16.47
CA SER A 22 -13.23 30.57 16.80
C SER A 22 -13.25 29.10 16.43
N ASP A 23 -14.40 28.42 16.55
CA ASP A 23 -14.51 26.99 16.27
C ASP A 23 -14.41 26.70 14.78
N LYS A 24 -14.94 27.60 13.94
CA LYS A 24 -14.81 27.46 12.48
C LYS A 24 -13.37 27.70 12.02
N PHE A 25 -12.66 28.62 12.68
CA PHE A 25 -11.25 28.87 12.42
C PHE A 25 -10.38 27.69 12.85
N TRP A 26 -10.62 27.14 14.04
CA TRP A 26 -9.88 25.99 14.57
C TRP A 26 -10.16 24.73 13.75
N GLN A 27 -11.41 24.51 13.33
CA GLN A 27 -11.79 23.44 12.41
C GLN A 27 -11.05 23.59 11.09
N SER A 28 -11.04 24.78 10.47
CA SER A 28 -10.37 24.98 9.17
C SER A 28 -8.86 24.76 9.27
N PHE A 29 -8.22 25.23 10.34
CA PHE A 29 -6.80 24.98 10.59
C PHE A 29 -6.51 23.48 10.70
N TRP A 30 -7.28 22.75 11.51
CA TRP A 30 -7.13 21.31 11.65
C TRP A 30 -7.42 20.55 10.35
N PHE A 31 -8.41 20.97 9.57
CA PHE A 31 -8.70 20.38 8.27
C PHE A 31 -7.53 20.60 7.29
N THR A 32 -6.96 21.79 7.21
CA THR A 32 -5.81 22.04 6.34
C THR A 32 -4.58 21.24 6.78
N PHE A 33 -4.30 21.18 8.09
CA PHE A 33 -3.21 20.37 8.63
C PHE A 33 -3.41 18.88 8.35
N LEU A 34 -4.63 18.38 8.53
CA LEU A 34 -5.01 17.00 8.24
C LEU A 34 -4.82 16.69 6.74
N VAL A 35 -5.29 17.56 5.84
CA VAL A 35 -5.12 17.38 4.39
C VAL A 35 -3.65 17.36 3.99
N VAL A 36 -2.83 18.30 4.48
CA VAL A 36 -1.39 18.33 4.20
C VAL A 36 -0.69 17.08 4.74
N SER A 37 -1.03 16.66 5.95
CA SER A 37 -0.49 15.43 6.56
C SER A 37 -0.85 14.18 5.74
N LEU A 38 -2.11 14.06 5.29
CA LEU A 38 -2.55 12.97 4.42
C LEU A 38 -1.86 12.99 3.05
N SER A 39 -1.70 14.16 2.44
CA SER A 39 -0.95 14.29 1.18
C SER A 39 0.52 13.88 1.35
N TYR A 40 1.15 14.27 2.46
CA TYR A 40 2.53 13.90 2.76
C TYR A 40 2.68 12.39 3.02
N ALA A 41 1.74 11.79 3.75
CA ALA A 41 1.68 10.34 3.95
C ALA A 41 1.53 9.62 2.60
N TRP A 42 0.61 10.06 1.75
CA TRP A 42 0.43 9.47 0.40
C TRP A 42 1.71 9.50 -0.42
N HIS A 43 2.43 10.62 -0.41
CA HIS A 43 3.70 10.76 -1.12
C HIS A 43 4.80 9.84 -0.55
N SER A 44 4.88 9.71 0.77
CA SER A 44 5.92 8.89 1.44
C SER A 44 5.68 7.38 1.29
N PHE A 45 4.42 6.96 1.16
CA PHE A 45 4.04 5.56 0.99
C PHE A 45 3.79 5.16 -0.47
N TYR A 46 4.08 6.03 -1.43
CA TYR A 46 3.95 5.70 -2.85
C TYR A 46 4.94 4.60 -3.23
N ALA A 47 4.41 3.41 -3.51
CA ALA A 47 5.15 2.31 -4.13
C ALA A 47 4.71 2.22 -5.60
N PRO A 48 5.60 2.49 -6.57
CA PRO A 48 5.25 2.36 -7.97
C PRO A 48 4.92 0.89 -8.29
N SER A 49 3.79 0.66 -8.95
CA SER A 49 3.44 -0.66 -9.47
C SER A 49 4.38 -1.01 -10.62
N ASN A 50 4.98 -2.22 -10.61
CA ASN A 50 5.53 -2.77 -11.85
C ASN A 50 4.40 -3.41 -12.68
N ARG A 51 4.46 -3.26 -14.00
CA ARG A 51 3.48 -3.82 -14.95
C ARG A 51 4.08 -4.97 -15.75
N ILE A 52 5.02 -5.68 -15.12
CA ILE A 52 5.68 -6.83 -15.72
C ILE A 52 4.72 -8.02 -15.67
N ASP A 53 4.60 -8.72 -16.79
CA ASP A 53 3.70 -9.86 -16.95
C ASP A 53 4.32 -11.14 -16.37
N TRP A 54 4.42 -11.21 -15.05
CA TRP A 54 5.02 -12.34 -14.34
C TRP A 54 4.21 -13.63 -14.53
N ALA A 55 4.88 -14.71 -14.92
CA ALA A 55 4.32 -16.05 -14.92
C ALA A 55 4.02 -16.51 -13.48
N ALA A 56 2.93 -17.26 -13.30
CA ALA A 56 2.46 -17.69 -11.98
C ALA A 56 3.46 -18.58 -11.23
N ASN A 57 4.19 -19.42 -11.96
CA ASN A 57 5.22 -20.30 -11.42
C ASN A 57 6.18 -20.72 -12.54
N TYR A 58 7.25 -21.41 -12.17
CA TYR A 58 8.27 -21.87 -13.12
C TYR A 58 7.71 -22.82 -14.19
N THR A 59 6.81 -23.73 -13.84
CA THR A 59 6.21 -24.67 -14.80
C THR A 59 5.40 -23.95 -15.87
N THR A 60 4.58 -22.97 -15.49
CA THR A 60 3.84 -22.11 -16.43
C THR A 60 4.79 -21.28 -17.28
N ALA A 61 5.88 -20.75 -16.68
CA ALA A 61 6.90 -20.02 -17.44
C ALA A 61 7.56 -20.89 -18.50
N GLN A 62 7.85 -22.16 -18.20
CA GLN A 62 8.39 -23.12 -19.17
C GLN A 62 7.44 -23.40 -20.32
N GLN A 63 6.14 -23.58 -20.04
CA GLN A 63 5.12 -23.80 -21.08
C GLN A 63 5.04 -22.58 -22.00
N LEU A 64 4.90 -21.37 -21.42
CA LEU A 64 4.82 -20.12 -22.17
C LEU A 64 6.09 -19.86 -22.99
N ALA A 65 7.27 -20.19 -22.46
CA ALA A 65 8.53 -20.04 -23.17
C ALA A 65 8.60 -20.92 -24.43
N VAL A 66 8.12 -22.17 -24.34
CA VAL A 66 8.04 -23.09 -25.48
C VAL A 66 7.01 -22.62 -26.50
N GLU A 67 5.84 -22.15 -26.05
CA GLU A 67 4.76 -21.69 -26.94
C GLU A 67 5.10 -20.39 -27.67
N SER A 68 5.78 -19.47 -27.01
CA SER A 68 6.08 -18.13 -27.52
C SER A 68 7.49 -17.97 -28.09
N ASP A 69 8.32 -19.02 -28.02
CA ASP A 69 9.74 -19.00 -28.39
C ASP A 69 10.53 -17.86 -27.73
N LYS A 70 10.21 -17.58 -26.45
CA LYS A 70 10.84 -16.51 -25.65
C LYS A 70 11.67 -17.09 -24.50
N PRO A 71 12.86 -16.52 -24.22
CA PRO A 71 13.66 -16.91 -23.07
C PRO A 71 12.99 -16.53 -21.74
N ILE A 72 13.31 -17.29 -20.68
CA ILE A 72 12.80 -17.07 -19.32
C ILE A 72 13.77 -16.17 -18.53
N ILE A 73 13.24 -15.17 -17.82
CA ILE A 73 13.99 -14.43 -16.80
C ILE A 73 13.60 -14.96 -15.42
N LEU A 74 14.55 -15.57 -14.71
CA LEU A 74 14.41 -16.01 -13.33
C LEU A 74 14.80 -14.87 -12.37
N PHE A 75 13.86 -14.40 -11.57
CA PHE A 75 14.12 -13.43 -10.52
C PHE A 75 13.98 -14.07 -9.14
N PHE A 76 15.12 -14.43 -8.54
CA PHE A 76 15.18 -14.92 -7.16
C PHE A 76 14.97 -13.77 -6.17
N THR A 77 14.02 -13.93 -5.25
CA THR A 77 13.63 -12.91 -4.28
C THR A 77 13.35 -13.55 -2.93
N GLY A 78 13.30 -12.73 -1.87
CA GLY A 78 12.83 -13.15 -0.54
C GLY A 78 12.36 -11.94 0.25
N LYS A 79 11.57 -12.14 1.31
CA LYS A 79 11.01 -11.02 2.11
C LYS A 79 12.10 -10.21 2.81
N TRP A 80 13.17 -10.88 3.21
CA TRP A 80 14.35 -10.31 3.85
C TRP A 80 15.31 -9.63 2.86
N CYS A 81 15.12 -9.82 1.55
CA CYS A 81 16.06 -9.32 0.54
C CYS A 81 15.85 -7.81 0.27
N VAL A 82 16.59 -6.97 0.98
CA VAL A 82 16.59 -5.51 0.78
C VAL A 82 16.97 -5.12 -0.66
N PRO A 83 18.01 -5.67 -1.30
CA PRO A 83 18.34 -5.35 -2.69
C PRO A 83 17.20 -5.70 -3.67
N CYS A 84 16.53 -6.84 -3.46
CA CYS A 84 15.40 -7.26 -4.28
C CYS A 84 14.25 -6.23 -4.21
N ARG A 85 14.00 -5.66 -3.03
CA ARG A 85 13.00 -4.58 -2.85
C ARG A 85 13.41 -3.27 -3.53
N ILE A 86 14.70 -3.00 -3.66
CA ILE A 86 15.21 -1.84 -4.41
C ILE A 86 15.00 -2.10 -5.90
N MET A 87 15.38 -3.28 -6.39
CA MET A 87 15.18 -3.69 -7.78
C MET A 87 13.71 -3.64 -8.20
N LYS A 88 12.79 -4.12 -7.35
CA LYS A 88 11.33 -4.02 -7.57
C LYS A 88 10.83 -2.58 -7.73
N ARG A 89 11.44 -1.62 -7.04
CA ARG A 89 11.01 -0.22 -7.04
C ARG A 89 11.70 0.64 -8.10
N GLN A 90 12.93 0.29 -8.49
CA GLN A 90 13.76 1.12 -9.36
C GLN A 90 13.96 0.54 -10.75
N VAL A 91 14.03 -0.79 -10.87
CA VAL A 91 14.31 -1.48 -12.14
C VAL A 91 13.03 -2.04 -12.71
N TRP A 92 12.32 -2.88 -11.96
CA TRP A 92 11.11 -3.52 -12.45
C TRP A 92 9.94 -2.55 -12.62
N ALA A 93 9.96 -1.40 -11.93
CA ALA A 93 8.96 -0.34 -12.07
C ALA A 93 9.30 0.65 -13.20
N ASP A 94 10.49 0.57 -13.79
CA ASP A 94 10.86 1.42 -14.93
C ASP A 94 10.08 0.99 -16.18
N GLU A 95 9.51 1.97 -16.90
CA GLU A 95 8.66 1.71 -18.05
C GLU A 95 9.42 1.10 -19.22
N GLN A 96 10.68 1.48 -19.43
CA GLN A 96 11.52 0.95 -20.52
C GLN A 96 11.88 -0.50 -20.24
N VAL A 97 12.26 -0.80 -18.98
CA VAL A 97 12.52 -2.18 -18.54
C VAL A 97 11.27 -3.03 -18.69
N THR A 98 10.11 -2.52 -18.23
CA THR A 98 8.83 -3.23 -18.32
C THR A 98 8.49 -3.57 -19.77
N ALA A 99 8.56 -2.58 -20.66
CA ALA A 99 8.25 -2.77 -22.07
C ALA A 99 9.17 -3.81 -22.74
N LEU A 100 10.47 -3.75 -22.45
CA LEU A 100 11.45 -4.69 -23.01
C LEU A 100 11.25 -6.11 -22.47
N VAL A 101 11.01 -6.24 -21.17
CA VAL A 101 10.80 -7.54 -20.53
C VAL A 101 9.54 -8.21 -21.07
N ASN A 102 8.41 -7.52 -21.11
CA ASN A 102 7.15 -8.09 -21.58
C ASN A 102 7.21 -8.43 -23.09
N ALA A 103 7.96 -7.64 -23.87
CA ALA A 103 8.12 -7.90 -25.29
C ALA A 103 8.98 -9.16 -25.57
N ALA A 104 10.10 -9.32 -24.88
CA ALA A 104 11.14 -10.28 -25.28
C ALA A 104 11.29 -11.50 -24.35
N PHE A 105 10.69 -11.50 -23.16
CA PHE A 105 10.95 -12.53 -22.16
C PHE A 105 9.67 -13.07 -21.51
N ILE A 106 9.80 -14.22 -20.87
CA ILE A 106 8.84 -14.77 -19.90
C ILE A 106 9.42 -14.60 -18.49
N PRO A 107 9.05 -13.54 -17.76
CA PRO A 107 9.59 -13.28 -16.43
C PRO A 107 8.89 -14.15 -15.38
N VAL A 108 9.65 -14.70 -14.43
CA VAL A 108 9.11 -15.49 -13.31
C VAL A 108 9.86 -15.16 -12.02
N THR A 109 9.12 -15.00 -10.92
CA THR A 109 9.71 -14.80 -9.59
C THR A 109 9.83 -16.12 -8.85
N ILE A 110 10.99 -16.36 -8.23
CA ILE A 110 11.24 -17.51 -7.37
C ILE A 110 11.48 -17.00 -5.96
N ASP A 111 10.58 -17.29 -5.02
CA ASP A 111 10.80 -16.97 -3.62
C ASP A 111 11.72 -18.03 -3.00
N VAL A 112 12.85 -17.59 -2.47
CA VAL A 112 13.86 -18.48 -1.87
C VAL A 112 13.41 -19.07 -0.54
N ASP A 113 12.41 -18.45 0.10
CA ASP A 113 11.82 -18.91 1.35
C ASP A 113 10.65 -19.90 1.11
N ASP A 114 10.24 -20.10 -0.14
CA ASP A 114 9.14 -20.99 -0.52
C ASP A 114 9.62 -22.45 -0.64
N PRO A 115 9.08 -23.40 0.15
CA PRO A 115 9.46 -24.81 0.05
C PRO A 115 9.19 -25.41 -1.33
N ASP A 116 8.18 -24.93 -2.06
CA ASP A 116 7.84 -25.43 -3.39
C ASP A 116 8.87 -24.99 -4.45
N ALA A 117 9.70 -24.00 -4.15
CA ALA A 117 10.79 -23.53 -5.01
C ALA A 117 12.06 -24.39 -4.93
N ALA A 118 12.16 -25.34 -3.98
CA ALA A 118 13.38 -26.11 -3.70
C ALA A 118 13.96 -26.84 -4.94
N ALA A 119 13.09 -27.37 -5.80
CA ALA A 119 13.52 -28.05 -7.03
C ALA A 119 14.18 -27.08 -8.03
N THR A 120 13.73 -25.82 -8.09
CA THR A 120 14.32 -24.80 -8.95
C THR A 120 15.63 -24.27 -8.35
N LEU A 121 15.67 -24.08 -7.04
CA LEU A 121 16.86 -23.59 -6.31
C LEU A 121 18.02 -24.59 -6.31
N SER A 122 17.76 -25.89 -6.32
CA SER A 122 18.84 -26.89 -6.36
C SER A 122 19.49 -27.05 -7.74
N ARG A 123 18.84 -26.53 -8.79
CA ARG A 123 19.32 -26.63 -10.18
C ARG A 123 20.28 -25.49 -10.56
N TYR A 124 20.21 -24.34 -9.90
CA TYR A 124 20.94 -23.12 -10.24
C TYR A 124 21.71 -22.60 -9.04
#